data_AF-A0A519H1B0-F1
#
_entry.id   AF-A0A519H1B0-F1
#
_cell.length_a   1.000
_cell.length_b   1.000
_cell.length_c   1.000
_cell.angle_alpha   90.00
_cell.angle_beta   90.00
_cell.angle_gamma   90.00
#
_symmetry.space_group_name_H-M   'P 1'
#
loop_
_entity.id
_entity.type
_entity.pdbx_description
1 polymer ?
#
loop_
_entity_poly.entity_id
_entity_poly.type
_entity_poly.pdbx_seq_one_letter_code
_entity_poly.pdbx_strand_id
1 'polypeptide(L)'
;MTLRWLDFDYSEDTEGVGTFDAMASTAPAHTPAVEAEIAEVIAWAEAAFPNGRGVIEDGADWDADLQELHEEDGARRTLVLSIGGSAAFCEALRERFGL
;
A
#
# COMPACT_ATOMS: atom_id res chain seq x y z
N MET A 1 2.35 -6.98 -12.12
CA MET A 1 0.87 -6.95 -12.28
C MET A 1 0.48 -5.49 -12.29
N THR A 2 -0.33 -5.05 -13.25
CA THR A 2 -0.71 -3.63 -13.35
C THR A 2 -1.96 -3.39 -12.50
N LEU A 3 -1.81 -2.56 -11.48
CA LEU A 3 -2.91 -2.07 -10.65
C LEU A 3 -3.74 -1.08 -11.47
N ARG A 4 -5.07 -1.17 -11.38
CA ARG A 4 -5.98 -0.32 -12.16
C ARG A 4 -6.58 0.79 -11.31
N TRP A 5 -6.68 0.58 -10.00
CA TRP A 5 -7.33 1.51 -9.08
C TRP A 5 -6.34 2.21 -8.16
N LEU A 6 -5.29 1.51 -7.73
CA LEU A 6 -4.24 2.09 -6.90
C LEU A 6 -3.21 2.82 -7.76
N ASP A 7 -3.12 4.12 -7.57
CA ASP A 7 -2.03 4.97 -8.04
C ASP A 7 -1.14 5.28 -6.83
N PHE A 8 0.12 4.86 -6.89
CA PHE A 8 1.06 5.05 -5.79
C PHE A 8 1.93 6.27 -6.03
N ASP A 9 1.95 7.19 -5.06
CA ASP A 9 2.96 8.21 -4.93
C ASP A 9 4.11 7.68 -4.06
N TYR A 10 5.35 7.90 -4.48
CA TYR A 10 6.52 7.49 -3.72
C TYR A 10 7.19 8.68 -3.04
N SER A 11 7.47 8.53 -1.76
CA SER A 11 8.29 9.44 -0.98
C SER A 11 9.42 8.68 -0.26
N GLU A 12 10.57 9.32 -0.05
CA GLU A 12 11.69 8.77 0.70
C GLU A 12 12.06 9.76 1.81
N ASP A 13 12.21 9.27 3.04
CA ASP A 13 12.72 10.08 4.14
C ASP A 13 14.26 10.14 4.11
N THR A 14 14.82 11.11 4.82
CA THR A 14 16.26 11.30 5.05
C THR A 14 16.98 10.09 5.64
N GLU A 15 16.27 9.14 6.26
CA GLU A 15 16.81 7.89 6.80
C GLU A 15 16.87 6.75 5.76
N GLY A 16 16.45 7.00 4.51
CA GLY A 16 16.45 6.01 3.43
C GLY A 16 15.30 4.99 3.50
N VAL A 17 14.27 5.30 4.30
CA VAL A 17 13.00 4.57 4.33
C VAL A 17 12.09 5.18 3.28
N GLY A 18 11.61 4.34 2.36
CA GLY A 18 10.67 4.75 1.32
C GLY A 18 9.24 4.36 1.68
N THR A 19 8.30 5.24 1.37
CA THR A 19 6.86 5.04 1.57
C THR A 19 6.15 5.22 0.25
N PHE A 20 5.21 4.33 -0.02
CA PHE A 20 4.31 4.37 -1.16
C PHE A 20 2.89 4.59 -0.65
N ASP A 21 2.30 5.71 -1.03
CA ASP A 21 0.95 6.10 -0.63
C ASP A 21 0.03 5.98 -1.84
N ALA A 22 -1.03 5.18 -1.72
CA ALA A 22 -2.09 5.09 -2.73
C ALA A 22 -3.44 5.49 -2.16
N MET A 23 -4.20 6.28 -2.91
CA MET A 23 -5.55 6.70 -2.55
C MET A 23 -6.52 6.40 -3.68
N ALA A 24 -7.59 5.66 -3.38
CA ALA A 24 -8.63 5.34 -4.33
C ALA A 24 -10.01 5.68 -3.75
N SER A 25 -10.67 6.68 -4.34
CA SER A 25 -12.06 7.06 -4.00
C SER A 25 -13.03 6.53 -5.05
N THR A 26 -13.84 5.54 -4.66
CA THR A 26 -14.73 4.81 -5.57
C THR A 26 -16.15 4.74 -5.05
N ALA A 27 -17.11 4.50 -5.96
CA ALA A 27 -18.46 4.12 -5.55
C ALA A 27 -18.44 2.74 -4.88
N PRO A 28 -19.35 2.45 -3.93
CA PRO A 28 -19.36 1.19 -3.18
C PRO A 28 -19.38 -0.08 -4.04
N ALA A 29 -19.91 0.01 -5.28
CA ALA A 29 -19.90 -1.09 -6.24
C ALA A 29 -18.50 -1.48 -6.74
N HIS A 30 -17.53 -0.56 -6.67
CA HIS A 30 -16.15 -0.78 -7.14
C HIS A 30 -15.16 -0.95 -5.99
N THR A 31 -15.54 -0.63 -4.74
CA THR A 31 -14.68 -0.82 -3.56
C THR A 31 -14.09 -2.23 -3.44
N PRO A 32 -14.85 -3.32 -3.68
CA PRO A 32 -14.28 -4.66 -3.60
C PRO A 32 -13.14 -4.92 -4.59
N ALA A 33 -13.12 -4.22 -5.74
CA ALA A 33 -12.02 -4.32 -6.69
C ALA A 33 -10.75 -3.62 -6.19
N VAL A 34 -10.89 -2.50 -5.48
CA VAL A 34 -9.79 -1.79 -4.82
C VAL A 34 -9.24 -2.61 -3.66
N GLU A 35 -10.12 -3.18 -2.83
CA GLU A 35 -9.73 -4.05 -1.71
C GLU A 35 -8.97 -5.29 -2.20
N ALA A 36 -9.39 -5.87 -3.34
CA ALA A 36 -8.67 -6.99 -3.94
C ALA A 36 -7.24 -6.59 -4.37
N GLU A 37 -7.06 -5.42 -5.00
CA GLU A 37 -5.74 -4.92 -5.37
C GLU A 37 -4.86 -4.68 -4.13
N ILE A 38 -5.41 -4.07 -3.07
CA ILE A 38 -4.70 -3.87 -1.80
C ILE A 38 -4.30 -5.21 -1.17
N ALA A 39 -5.21 -6.17 -1.14
CA ALA A 39 -4.96 -7.51 -0.61
C ALA A 39 -3.86 -8.24 -1.40
N GLU A 40 -3.81 -8.07 -2.73
CA GLU A 40 -2.72 -8.62 -3.55
C GLU A 40 -1.36 -8.00 -3.22
N VAL A 41 -1.31 -6.68 -2.99
CA VAL A 41 -0.08 -5.98 -2.58
C VAL A 41 0.40 -6.47 -1.22
N ILE A 42 -0.48 -6.53 -0.23
CA ILE A 42 -0.15 -6.99 1.13
C ILE A 42 0.28 -8.47 1.12
N ALA A 43 -0.47 -9.33 0.43
CA ALA A 43 -0.13 -10.75 0.34
C ALA A 43 1.22 -10.99 -0.35
N TRP A 44 1.55 -10.18 -1.37
CA TRP A 44 2.88 -10.21 -1.97
C TRP A 44 3.95 -9.78 -0.99
N ALA A 45 3.73 -8.69 -0.24
CA ALA A 45 4.69 -8.17 0.73
C ALA A 45 4.98 -9.21 1.83
N GLU A 46 3.94 -9.86 2.36
CA GLU A 46 4.10 -10.95 3.35
C GLU A 46 4.83 -12.16 2.77
N ALA A 47 4.61 -12.49 1.50
CA ALA A 47 5.28 -13.61 0.84
C ALA A 47 6.75 -13.31 0.49
N ALA A 48 7.06 -12.08 0.08
CA ALA A 48 8.41 -11.65 -0.31
C ALA A 48 9.30 -11.35 0.90
N PHE A 49 8.72 -10.79 1.97
CA PHE A 49 9.41 -10.41 3.20
C PHE A 49 8.72 -11.08 4.42
N PRO A 50 8.83 -12.41 4.55
CA PRO A 50 8.19 -13.14 5.63
C PRO A 50 8.77 -12.73 6.99
N ASN A 51 7.89 -12.39 7.94
CA ASN A 51 8.25 -11.81 9.25
C ASN A 51 8.91 -10.43 9.19
N GLY A 52 8.88 -9.76 8.03
CA GLY A 52 9.39 -8.41 7.86
C GLY A 52 8.40 -7.31 8.27
N ARG A 53 7.13 -7.67 8.51
CA ARG A 53 6.08 -6.70 8.85
C ARG A 53 6.18 -6.25 10.30
N GLY A 54 6.19 -4.94 10.54
CA GLY A 54 6.14 -4.36 11.88
C GLY A 54 6.47 -2.88 11.86
N VAL A 55 6.73 -2.31 13.04
CA VAL A 55 7.13 -0.91 13.15
C VAL A 55 8.55 -0.76 12.61
N ILE A 56 8.75 0.07 11.58
CA ILE A 56 10.06 0.31 10.97
C ILE A 56 11.08 0.82 12.01
N GLU A 57 10.64 1.70 12.91
CA GLU A 57 11.47 2.21 14.02
C GLU A 57 11.93 1.11 15.00
N ASP A 58 11.21 -0.02 15.08
CA ASP A 58 11.58 -1.20 15.89
C ASP A 58 12.48 -2.19 15.13
N GLY A 59 12.84 -1.88 13.88
CA GLY A 59 13.71 -2.68 13.03
C GLY A 59 12.97 -3.64 12.09
N ALA A 60 11.68 -3.41 11.83
CA ALA A 60 10.95 -4.14 10.80
C ALA A 60 11.41 -3.77 9.38
N ASP A 61 11.32 -4.72 8.45
CA ASP A 61 11.70 -4.51 7.05
C ASP A 61 10.66 -3.68 6.27
N TRP A 62 9.38 -3.83 6.63
CA TRP A 62 8.27 -3.12 5.99
C TRP A 62 7.08 -2.96 6.94
N ASP A 63 6.23 -1.98 6.65
CA ASP A 63 4.95 -1.75 7.30
C ASP A 63 3.88 -1.46 6.25
N ALA A 64 2.63 -1.71 6.61
CA ALA A 64 1.49 -1.29 5.82
C ALA A 64 0.34 -0.85 6.73
N ASP A 65 -0.16 0.35 6.48
CA ASP A 65 -1.36 0.92 7.07
C ASP A 65 -2.45 1.07 5.99
N LEU A 66 -3.68 0.68 6.35
CA LEU A 66 -4.84 0.81 5.48
C LEU A 66 -5.91 1.61 6.22
N GLN A 67 -6.25 2.78 5.69
CA GLN A 67 -7.31 3.63 6.18
C GLN A 67 -8.52 3.58 5.24
N GLU A 68 -9.71 3.34 5.81
CA GLU A 68 -10.98 3.47 5.10
C GLU A 68 -11.70 4.73 5.57
N LEU A 69 -12.05 5.60 4.61
CA LEU A 69 -12.89 6.77 4.84
C LEU A 69 -14.22 6.60 4.10
N HIS A 70 -15.30 6.88 4.82
CA HIS A 70 -16.65 6.88 4.26
C HIS A 70 -17.19 8.30 4.21
N GLU A 71 -17.77 8.67 3.06
CA GLU A 71 -18.57 9.89 2.99
C GLU A 71 -19.85 9.71 3.81
N GLU A 72 -20.33 10.79 4.45
CA GLU A 72 -21.51 10.76 5.34
C GLU A 72 -22.79 10.28 4.61
N ASP A 73 -22.88 10.50 3.30
CA ASP A 73 -23.99 10.07 2.44
C ASP A 73 -23.81 8.62 1.90
N GLY A 74 -22.66 7.99 2.15
CA GLY A 74 -22.32 6.66 1.65
C GLY A 74 -22.11 6.58 0.12
N ALA A 75 -22.08 7.73 -0.55
CA ALA A 75 -21.95 7.82 -2.00
C ALA A 75 -20.58 7.30 -2.51
N ARG A 76 -19.54 7.45 -1.70
CA ARG A 76 -18.18 6.99 -2.00
C ARG A 76 -17.48 6.41 -0.79
N ARG A 77 -16.56 5.50 -1.08
CA ARG A 77 -15.58 4.97 -0.15
C ARG A 77 -14.19 5.34 -0.65
N THR A 78 -13.38 5.87 0.24
CA THR A 78 -11.99 6.21 -0.04
C THR A 78 -11.10 5.29 0.77
N LEU A 79 -10.29 4.50 0.08
CA LEU A 79 -9.26 3.67 0.68
C LEU A 79 -7.91 4.35 0.49
N VAL A 80 -7.15 4.47 1.57
CA VAL A 80 -5.79 5.00 1.58
C VAL A 80 -4.88 3.91 2.10
N LEU A 81 -3.97 3.43 1.25
CA LEU A 81 -2.95 2.45 1.59
C LEU A 81 -1.60 3.16 1.66
N SER A 82 -0.96 3.11 2.83
CA SER A 82 0.43 3.53 3.00
C SER A 82 1.26 2.27 3.23
N ILE A 83 2.20 1.97 2.33
CA ILE A 83 3.08 0.81 2.44
C ILE A 83 4.51 1.25 2.21
N GLY A 84 5.39 0.92 3.15
CA GLY A 84 6.76 1.45 3.14
C GLY A 84 7.72 0.57 3.91
N GLY A 85 9.01 0.82 3.74
CA GLY A 85 10.03 0.02 4.41
C GLY A 85 11.44 0.32 3.94
N SER A 86 12.31 -0.66 4.12
CA SER A 86 13.71 -0.59 3.71
C SER A 86 13.85 -0.32 2.20
N ALA A 87 15.04 0.16 1.79
CA ALA A 87 15.35 0.35 0.37
C ALA A 87 15.17 -0.94 -0.46
N ALA A 88 15.48 -2.11 0.13
CA ALA A 88 15.29 -3.40 -0.53
C ALA A 88 13.81 -3.73 -0.76
N PHE A 89 12.95 -3.41 0.22
CA PHE A 89 11.50 -3.54 0.07
C PHE A 89 10.96 -2.63 -1.04
N CYS A 90 11.40 -1.37 -1.04
CA CYS A 90 10.97 -0.38 -2.02
C CYS A 90 11.34 -0.76 -3.46
N GLU A 91 12.58 -1.25 -3.65
CA GLU A 91 13.04 -1.73 -4.95
C GLU A 91 12.23 -2.94 -5.44
N ALA A 92 11.99 -3.92 -4.56
CA ALA A 92 11.20 -5.11 -4.88
C ALA A 92 9.74 -4.76 -5.23
N LEU A 93 9.13 -3.82 -4.51
CA LEU A 93 7.75 -3.38 -4.73
C LEU A 93 7.63 -2.71 -6.11
N ARG A 94 8.55 -1.79 -6.43
CA ARG A 94 8.61 -1.14 -7.75
C ARG A 94 8.78 -2.14 -8.87
N GLU A 95 9.68 -3.11 -8.73
CA GLU A 95 9.88 -4.14 -9.75
C GLU A 95 8.62 -5.00 -9.95
N ARG A 96 7.93 -5.34 -8.86
CA ARG A 96 6.73 -6.21 -8.89
C ARG A 96 5.50 -5.55 -9.51
N PHE A 97 5.31 -4.26 -9.23
CA PHE A 97 4.10 -3.50 -9.58
C PHE A 97 4.32 -2.46 -10.69
N GLY A 98 5.58 -2.18 -11.06
CA GLY A 98 5.93 -1.25 -12.13
C GLY A 98 5.71 0.21 -11.74
N LEU A 99 6.05 0.56 -10.49
CA LEU A 99 5.91 1.90 -9.91
C LEU A 99 7.15 2.77 -10.20
#